data_AF-A7SMV7-F1
#
_entry.id   AF-A7SMV7-F1
#
_cell.length_a   1.000
_cell.length_b   1.000
_cell.length_c   1.000
_cell.angle_alpha   90.00
_cell.angle_beta   90.00
_cell.angle_gamma   90.00
#
_symmetry.space_group_name_H-M   'P 1'
#
loop_
_entity.id
_entity.type
_entity.pdbx_description
1 polymer ?
#
loop_
_entity_poly.entity_id
_entity_poly.type
_entity_poly.pdbx_seq_one_letter_code
_entity_poly.pdbx_strand_id
1 'polypeptide(L)' 'SFILDAMSVEIVYHASRGNTTLVRRLLEEGVHPDACSANGETAIFHAALAGHARIVKLLLKYGADPNR' A
#
# COMPACT_ATOMS: atom_id res chain seq x y z
N SER A 1 0.24 4.91 -17.64
CA SER A 1 0.32 3.61 -18.34
C SER A 1 -0.47 2.60 -17.54
N PHE A 2 -1.36 1.84 -18.18
CA PHE A 2 -2.30 0.89 -17.56
C PHE A 2 -1.66 -0.05 -16.50
N ILE A 3 -0.37 -0.36 -16.65
CA ILE A 3 0.38 -1.24 -15.74
C ILE A 3 0.64 -0.60 -14.35
N LEU A 4 0.92 0.71 -14.29
CA LEU A 4 1.16 1.40 -13.00
C LEU A 4 -0.11 1.49 -12.14
N ASP A 5 -1.27 1.58 -12.80
CA ASP A 5 -2.56 1.67 -12.14
C ASP A 5 -2.97 0.32 -11.53
N ALA A 6 -2.73 -0.79 -12.23
CA ALA A 6 -2.96 -2.13 -11.72
C ALA A 6 -2.15 -2.44 -10.45
N MET A 7 -0.85 -2.09 -10.43
CA MET A 7 0.02 -2.28 -9.27
C MET A 7 -0.39 -1.42 -8.08
N SER A 8 -0.95 -0.23 -8.33
CA SER A 8 -1.46 0.69 -7.30
C SER A 8 -2.71 0.11 -6.62
N VAL A 9 -3.60 -0.51 -7.39
CA VAL A 9 -4.77 -1.22 -6.85
C VAL A 9 -4.34 -2.47 -6.06
N GLU A 10 -3.32 -3.21 -6.53
CA GLU A 10 -2.85 -4.42 -5.85
C GLU A 10 -2.25 -4.14 -4.47
N ILE A 11 -1.42 -3.11 -4.31
CA ILE A 11 -0.82 -2.80 -3.01
C ILE A 11 -1.89 -2.37 -1.99
N VAL A 12 -2.89 -1.60 -2.43
CA VAL A 12 -4.04 -1.20 -1.61
C VAL A 12 -4.86 -2.43 -1.19
N TYR A 13 -5.18 -3.32 -2.15
CA TYR A 13 -5.90 -4.55 -1.86
C TYR A 13 -5.16 -5.41 -0.83
N HIS A 14 -3.87 -5.68 -1.04
CA HIS A 14 -3.08 -6.49 -0.12
C HIS A 14 -2.87 -5.85 1.25
N ALA A 15 -2.77 -4.52 1.30
CA ALA A 15 -2.72 -3.78 2.55
C ALA A 15 -4.02 -3.93 3.35
N SER A 16 -5.19 -3.83 2.71
CA SER A 16 -6.50 -4.04 3.36
C SER A 16 -6.68 -5.46 3.92
N ARG A 17 -6.12 -6.46 3.23
CA ARG A 17 -6.22 -7.89 3.58
C ARG A 17 -5.19 -8.35 4.61
N GLY A 18 -4.20 -7.53 4.96
CA GLY A 18 -3.14 -7.92 5.90
C GLY A 18 -2.02 -8.75 5.26
N ASN A 19 -1.94 -8.78 3.92
CA ASN A 19 -0.96 -9.56 3.17
C ASN A 19 0.43 -8.90 3.15
N THR A 20 1.10 -8.93 4.30
CA THR A 20 2.40 -8.26 4.51
C THR A 20 3.47 -8.69 3.49
N THR A 21 3.49 -9.97 3.09
CA THR A 21 4.46 -10.50 2.12
C THR A 21 4.31 -9.88 0.73
N LEU A 22 3.07 -9.72 0.26
CA LEU A 22 2.80 -9.14 -1.06
C LEU A 22 3.02 -7.62 -1.04
N VAL A 23 2.59 -6.94 0.02
CA VAL A 23 2.91 -5.50 0.17
C VAL A 23 4.42 -5.26 0.15
N ARG A 24 5.21 -6.09 0.84
CA ARG A 24 6.68 -6.01 0.78
C ARG A 24 7.21 -6.17 -0.64
N ARG A 25 6.80 -7.23 -1.34
CA ARG A 25 7.26 -7.51 -2.70
C ARG A 25 6.98 -6.33 -3.63
N LEU A 26 5.75 -5.80 -3.60
CA LEU A 26 5.35 -4.68 -4.45
C LEU A 26 6.19 -3.42 -4.18
N LEU A 27 6.49 -3.13 -2.92
CA LEU A 27 7.39 -2.02 -2.55
C LEU A 27 8.83 -2.26 -3.02
N GLU A 28 9.32 -3.50 -2.97
CA GLU A 28 10.64 -3.90 -3.49
C GLU A 28 10.71 -3.83 -5.03
N GLU A 29 9.58 -4.03 -5.72
CA GLU A 29 9.43 -3.87 -7.18
C GLU A 29 9.31 -2.39 -7.60
N GLY A 30 9.31 -1.45 -6.65
CA GLY A 30 9.32 -0.01 -6.91
C GLY A 30 7.95 0.65 -6.99
N VAL A 31 6.88 -0.03 -6.53
CA VAL A 31 5.57 0.62 -6.36
C VAL A 31 5.72 1.77 -5.37
N HIS A 32 5.20 2.95 -5.74
CA HIS A 32 5.26 4.12 -4.88
C HIS A 32 4.49 3.83 -3.57
N PRO A 33 5.06 4.14 -2.39
CA PRO A 33 4.44 3.81 -1.11
C PRO A 33 3.11 4.54 -0.86
N ASP A 34 2.92 5.73 -1.46
CA ASP A 34 1.63 6.46 -1.49
C ASP A 34 0.74 6.08 -2.68
N ALA A 35 0.97 4.95 -3.34
CA ALA A 35 0.05 4.48 -4.37
C ALA A 35 -1.36 4.32 -3.79
N CYS A 36 -2.35 4.73 -4.58
CA CYS A 36 -3.75 4.77 -4.17
C CYS A 36 -4.65 4.03 -5.16
N SER A 37 -5.83 3.67 -4.68
CA SER A 37 -6.88 3.09 -5.52
C SER A 37 -7.48 4.15 -6.44
N ALA A 38 -8.38 3.72 -7.35
CA ALA A 38 -9.15 4.64 -8.18
C ALA A 38 -9.99 5.67 -7.38
N ASN A 39 -10.25 5.40 -6.10
CA ASN A 39 -10.95 6.32 -5.19
C ASN A 39 -10.01 7.32 -4.50
N GLY A 40 -8.69 7.23 -4.75
CA GLY A 40 -7.68 8.06 -4.07
C GLY A 40 -7.28 7.54 -2.68
N GLU A 41 -7.73 6.35 -2.28
CA GLU A 41 -7.42 5.77 -0.97
C GLU A 41 -6.06 5.05 -0.99
N THR A 42 -5.19 5.36 -0.03
CA THR A 42 -3.82 4.83 0.04
C THR A 42 -3.77 3.46 0.71
N ALA A 43 -2.68 2.73 0.46
CA ALA A 43 -2.41 1.47 1.15
C ALA A 43 -2.31 1.65 2.68
N ILE A 44 -1.79 2.79 3.14
CA ILE A 44 -1.65 3.08 4.58
C ILE A 44 -3.01 3.32 5.23
N PHE A 45 -3.93 4.01 4.55
CA PHE A 45 -5.30 4.22 5.02
C PHE A 45 -6.00 2.88 5.29
N HIS A 46 -6.02 1.97 4.31
CA HIS A 46 -6.69 0.68 4.49
C HIS A 46 -6.00 -0.23 5.52
N ALA A 47 -4.67 -0.24 5.57
CA ALA A 47 -3.94 -1.01 6.58
C ALA A 47 -4.21 -0.49 7.99
N ALA A 48 -4.27 0.83 8.18
CA ALA A 48 -4.59 1.45 9.47
C ALA A 48 -6.04 1.17 9.88
N LEU A 49 -6.99 1.36 8.95
CA LEU A 49 -8.42 1.09 9.18
C LEU A 49 -8.67 -0.36 9.59
N ALA A 50 -7.96 -1.32 8.98
CA ALA A 50 -8.08 -2.74 9.28
C ALA A 50 -7.21 -3.23 10.46
N GLY A 51 -6.41 -2.36 11.08
CA GLY A 51 -5.55 -2.71 12.23
C GLY A 51 -4.26 -3.46 11.88
N HIS A 52 -3.83 -3.47 10.62
CA HIS A 52 -2.63 -4.17 10.15
C HIS A 52 -1.35 -3.39 10.44
N ALA A 53 -1.01 -3.22 11.73
CA ALA A 53 0.11 -2.41 12.18
C ALA A 53 1.48 -2.80 11.57
N ARG A 54 1.67 -4.07 11.22
CA ARG A 54 2.88 -4.56 10.53
C ARG A 54 3.03 -3.92 9.15
N ILE A 55 1.93 -3.75 8.43
CA ILE A 55 1.89 -3.16 7.09
C ILE A 55 2.04 -1.65 7.17
N VAL A 56 1.38 -0.98 8.13
CA VAL A 56 1.56 0.46 8.38
C VAL A 56 3.04 0.77 8.59
N LYS A 57 3.72 0.04 9.49
CA LYS A 57 5.16 0.21 9.74
C LYS A 57 6.01 -0.05 8.49
N LEU A 58 5.60 -1.00 7.65
CA LEU A 58 6.30 -1.31 6.42
C LEU A 58 6.17 -0.17 5.41
N LEU A 59 4.96 0.34 5.16
CA LEU A 59 4.72 1.46 4.25
C LEU A 59 5.47 2.72 4.69
N LEU A 60 5.44 3.05 5.99
CA LEU A 60 6.21 4.16 6.57
C LEU A 60 7.72 3.98 6.38
N LYS A 61 8.24 2.75 6.52
CA LYS A 61 9.66 2.47 6.27
C LYS A 61 10.07 2.74 4.81
N TYR A 62 9.16 2.55 3.87
CA TYR A 62 9.38 2.87 2.46
C TYR A 62 9.08 4.33 2.11
N GLY A 63 8.69 5.16 3.08
CA GLY A 63 8.48 6.59 2.89
C GLY A 63 7.03 7.00 2.56
N ALA A 64 6.04 6.15 2.87
CA ALA A 64 4.63 6.59 2.80
C ALA A 64 4.40 7.76 3.75
N ASP A 65 3.60 8.74 3.33
CA ASP A 65 3.14 9.82 4.21
C ASP A 65 1.99 9.31 5.11
N PRO A 66 2.14 9.34 6.46
CA PRO A 66 1.09 8.90 7.38
C PRO A 66 -0.22 9.69 7.28
N ASN A 67 -0.22 10.87 6.68
CA ASN A 67 -1.40 11.74 6.56
C ASN A 67 -2.08 11.65 5.19
N ARG A 68 -1.64 10.72 4.34
CA ARG A 68 -2.13 10.55 2.97
C ARG A 68 -3.10 9.40 2.80
#